data_AF-A0A8S3JP13-F1
#
_entry.id   AF-A0A8S3JP13-F1
#
_cell.length_a   1.000
_cell.length_b   1.000
_cell.length_c   1.000
_cell.angle_alpha   90.00
_cell.angle_beta   90.00
_cell.angle_gamma   90.00
#
_symmetry.space_group_name_H-M   'P 1'
#
loop_
_entity.id
_entity.type
_entity.pdbx_description
1 polymer ?
#
loop_
_entity_poly.entity_id
_entity_poly.type
_entity_poly.pdbx_seq_one_letter_code
_entity_poly.pdbx_strand_id
1 'polypeptide(L)' 'MSEKAVTQQVLPYLTRALQEEDSSIRVVACKALGNIGEKAATAEVLRSAVNWLYDPEIGPFIDRVYILEWILKSDSG' A
#
# COMPACT_ATOMS: atom_id res chain seq x y z
N MET A 1 0.82 17.47 18.62
CA MET A 1 -0.27 17.00 17.74
C MET A 1 0.18 15.69 17.14
N SER A 2 -0.56 14.63 17.45
CA SER A 2 -0.05 13.26 17.49
C SER A 2 0.14 12.66 16.10
N GLU A 3 1.36 12.24 15.79
CA GLU A 3 1.77 11.54 14.55
C GLU A 3 0.81 10.39 14.14
N LYS A 4 0.15 9.77 15.13
CA LYS A 4 -0.86 8.72 14.97
C LYS A 4 -2.13 9.14 14.21
N ALA A 5 -2.56 10.41 14.33
CA ALA A 5 -3.79 10.89 13.70
C ALA A 5 -3.61 11.16 12.19
N VAL A 6 -2.39 11.53 11.79
CA VAL A 6 -2.05 11.75 10.38
C VAL A 6 -2.10 10.44 9.61
N THR A 7 -1.61 9.34 10.21
CA THR A 7 -1.61 8.03 9.56
C THR A 7 -3.03 7.56 9.21
N GLN A 8 -3.99 7.67 10.14
CA GLN A 8 -5.38 7.25 9.88
C GLN A 8 -6.09 8.05 8.78
N GLN A 9 -5.72 9.32 8.58
CA GLN A 9 -6.29 10.12 7.50
C GLN A 9 -5.63 9.83 6.16
N VAL A 10 -4.34 9.50 6.13
CA VAL A 10 -3.57 9.28 4.89
C VAL A 10 -3.78 7.87 4.32
N LEU A 11 -4.03 6.88 5.18
CA LEU A 11 -4.30 5.49 4.75
C LEU A 11 -5.41 5.35 3.69
N PRO A 12 -6.62 5.92 3.85
CA PRO A 12 -7.65 5.79 2.82
C PRO A 12 -7.27 6.45 1.49
N TYR A 13 -6.47 7.52 1.50
CA TYR A 13 -5.94 8.11 0.25
C TYR A 13 -4.93 7.18 -0.42
N LEU A 14 -4.06 6.53 0.36
CA LEU A 14 -3.09 5.57 -0.18
C LEU A 14 -3.78 4.31 -0.71
N THR A 15 -4.80 3.80 -0.02
CA THR A 15 -5.62 2.67 -0.48
C THR A 15 -6.32 2.99 -1.80
N ARG A 16 -6.85 4.21 -1.95
CA ARG A 16 -7.43 4.66 -3.21
C ARG A 16 -6.37 4.79 -4.32
N ALA A 17 -5.21 5.35 -3.99
CA ALA A 17 -4.11 5.50 -4.93
C ALA A 17 -3.54 4.15 -5.43
N LEU A 18 -3.70 3.06 -4.66
CA LEU A 18 -3.38 1.70 -5.12
C LEU A 18 -4.36 1.21 -6.21
N GLN A 19 -5.59 1.71 -6.24
CA GLN A 19 -6.62 1.32 -7.21
C GLN A 19 -6.64 2.22 -8.46
N GLU A 20 -5.76 3.22 -8.53
CA GLU A 20 -5.67 4.09 -9.69
C GLU A 20 -5.07 3.35 -10.90
N GLU A 21 -5.54 3.71 -12.09
CA GLU A 21 -5.12 3.09 -13.35
C GLU A 21 -3.66 3.41 -13.72
N ASP A 22 -3.16 4.57 -13.27
CA ASP A 22 -1.78 5.01 -13.49
C ASP A 22 -0.78 4.26 -12.59
N SER A 23 0.13 3.51 -13.21
CA SER A 23 1.18 2.76 -12.52
C SER A 23 2.10 3.65 -11.69
N SER A 24 2.33 4.90 -12.10
CA SER A 24 3.15 5.86 -11.35
C SER A 24 2.49 6.19 -10.01
N ILE A 25 1.17 6.38 -10.01
CA ILE A 25 0.40 6.69 -8.79
C ILE A 25 0.43 5.49 -7.83
N ARG A 26 0.26 4.27 -8.35
CA ARG A 26 0.34 3.05 -7.55
C ARG A 26 1.71 2.84 -6.91
N VAL A 27 2.79 3.06 -7.66
CA VAL A 27 4.17 2.97 -7.14
C VAL A 27 4.42 4.01 -6.04
N VAL A 28 3.93 5.23 -6.21
CA VAL A 28 4.03 6.29 -5.19
C VAL A 28 3.24 5.90 -3.94
N ALA A 29 2.04 5.33 -4.09
CA ALA A 29 1.25 4.84 -2.97
C ALA A 29 2.01 3.75 -2.19
N CYS A 30 2.60 2.77 -2.88
CA CYS A 30 3.41 1.72 -2.28
C CYS A 30 4.64 2.29 -1.55
N LYS A 31 5.34 3.26 -2.16
CA LYS A 31 6.49 3.92 -1.52
C LYS A 31 6.08 4.70 -0.27
N ALA A 32 4.96 5.41 -0.32
CA ALA A 32 4.45 6.14 0.83
C ALA A 32 4.04 5.20 1.96
N LEU A 33 3.39 4.07 1.65
CA LEU A 33 3.10 3.01 2.62
C LEU A 33 4.40 2.42 3.21
N GLY A 34 5.43 2.20 2.38
CA GLY A 34 6.76 1.80 2.82
C GLY A 34 7.45 2.79 3.76
N ASN A 35 7.32 4.08 3.47
CA ASN A 35 7.87 5.14 4.33
C ASN A 35 7.13 5.27 5.67
N ILE A 36 5.84 4.93 5.73
CA ILE A 36 5.10 4.88 6.99
C ILE A 36 5.53 3.66 7.83
N GLY A 37 5.98 2.58 7.17
CA GLY A 37 6.46 1.35 7.82
C GLY A 37 5.32 0.54 8.47
N GLU A 38 5.62 -0.19 9.55
CA GLU A 38 4.66 -1.03 10.29
C GLU A 38 3.36 -0.31 10.67
N LYS A 39 3.42 1.00 10.92
CA LYS A 39 2.23 1.80 11.26
C LYS A 39 1.20 1.85 10.13
N ALA A 40 1.62 1.64 8.88
CA ALA A 40 0.75 1.54 7.70
C ALA A 40 0.31 0.11 7.40
N ALA A 41 1.00 -0.91 7.94
CA ALA A 41 0.64 -2.32 7.80
C ALA A 41 -0.57 -2.70 8.66
N THR A 42 -1.61 -1.86 8.65
CA THR A 42 -2.88 -2.20 9.27
C THR A 42 -3.57 -3.28 8.44
N ALA A 43 -4.37 -4.12 9.10
CA ALA A 43 -5.08 -5.22 8.45
C ALA A 43 -5.93 -4.76 7.25
N GLU A 44 -6.46 -3.54 7.29
CA GLU A 44 -7.28 -2.96 6.23
C GLU A 44 -6.48 -2.65 4.95
N VAL A 45 -5.26 -2.10 5.11
CA VAL A 45 -4.34 -1.78 4.01
C VAL A 45 -3.76 -3.05 3.42
N LEU A 46 -3.32 -3.98 4.26
CA LEU A 46 -2.85 -5.29 3.81
C LEU A 46 -3.93 -6.02 3.02
N ARG A 47 -5.17 -6.04 3.51
CA ARG A 47 -6.29 -6.68 2.81
C ARG A 47 -6.57 -6.02 1.46
N SER A 48 -6.51 -4.70 1.39
CA SER A 48 -6.71 -3.96 0.13
C SER A 48 -5.59 -4.23 -0.87
N ALA A 49 -4.33 -4.21 -0.41
CA ALA A 49 -3.16 -4.52 -1.22
C ALA A 49 -3.16 -5.97 -1.71
N VAL A 50 -3.56 -6.93 -0.87
CA VAL A 50 -3.73 -8.33 -1.26
C VAL A 50 -4.87 -8.46 -2.27
N ASN A 51 -6.03 -7.85 -2.03
CA ASN A 51 -7.15 -7.91 -2.98
C ASN A 51 -6.75 -7.35 -4.36
N TRP A 52 -5.98 -6.26 -4.37
CA TRP A 52 -5.38 -5.69 -5.57
C TRP A 52 -4.41 -6.66 -6.26
N LEU A 53 -3.59 -7.39 -5.50
CA LEU A 53 -2.65 -8.39 -6.01
C LEU A 53 -3.32 -9.58 -6.70
N TYR A 54 -4.56 -9.87 -6.32
CA TYR A 54 -5.39 -10.93 -6.88
C TYR A 54 -6.30 -10.44 -8.01
N ASP A 55 -6.36 -9.13 -8.28
CA ASP A 55 -7.17 -8.55 -9.35
C ASP A 55 -6.40 -8.63 -10.70
N PRO A 56 -6.87 -9.45 -11.65
CA PRO A 56 -6.20 -9.66 -12.93
C PRO A 56 -6.37 -8.51 -13.92
N GLU A 57 -7.31 -7.58 -13.70
CA GLU A 57 -7.52 -6.42 -14.57
C GLU A 57 -6.70 -5.21 -14.12
N ILE A 58 -6.49 -5.06 -12.81
CA ILE A 58 -5.87 -3.85 -12.24
C ILE A 58 -4.36 -4.02 -12.05
N GLY A 59 -3.85 -5.24 -11.87
CA GLY A 59 -2.44 -5.49 -11.56
C GLY A 59 -1.55 -5.84 -12.77
N PRO A 60 -0.79 -4.89 -13.38
CA PRO A 60 0.33 -5.29 -14.21
C PRO A 60 1.42 -5.93 -13.34
N PHE A 61 2.03 -6.99 -13.86
CA PHE A 61 3.03 -7.85 -13.20
C PHE A 61 4.18 -7.12 -12.48
N ILE A 62 4.46 -5.85 -12.81
CA ILE A 62 5.61 -5.07 -12.33
C ILE A 62 5.37 -4.55 -10.91
N ASP A 63 4.17 -4.04 -10.62
CA ASP A 63 3.81 -3.42 -9.33
C ASP A 63 3.65 -4.49 -8.23
N ARG A 64 3.35 -5.73 -8.63
CA ARG A 64 3.19 -6.89 -7.75
C ARG A 64 4.44 -7.18 -6.92
N VAL A 65 5.62 -7.05 -7.52
CA VAL A 65 6.91 -7.32 -6.84
C VAL A 65 7.15 -6.29 -5.74
N TYR A 66 6.86 -5.00 -6.00
CA TYR A 66 7.02 -3.93 -5.02
C TYR A 66 6.08 -4.08 -3.82
N ILE A 67 4.83 -4.49 -4.05
CA ILE A 67 3.87 -4.76 -2.98
C ILE A 67 4.32 -5.95 -2.13
N LEU A 68 4.77 -7.04 -2.77
CA LEU A 68 5.25 -8.22 -2.03
C LEU A 68 6.51 -7.92 -1.21
N GLU A 69 7.46 -7.16 -1.77
CA GLU A 69 8.63 -6.70 -1.03
C GLU A 69 8.24 -5.80 0.15
N TRP A 70 7.25 -4.92 -0.03
CA TRP A 70 6.74 -4.09 1.05
C TRP A 70 6.08 -4.90 2.17
N ILE A 71 5.20 -5.84 1.81
CA ILE A 71 4.53 -6.72 2.78
C ILE A 71 5.58 -7.53 3.57
N LEU A 72 6.54 -8.15 2.87
CA LEU A 72 7.60 -8.95 3.51
C LEU A 72 8.48 -8.10 4.45
N LYS A 73 8.85 -6.88 4.06
CA LYS A 73 9.61 -5.96 4.93
C LYS A 73 8.80 -5.47 6.12
N SER A 74 7.48 -5.41 6.01
CA SER A 74 6.60 -4.95 7.10
C SER A 74 6.33 -6.04 8.15
N ASP A 75 6.45 -7.32 7.79
CA ASP A 75 6.29 -8.48 8.70
C ASP A 75 7.58 -8.79 9.50
N SER A 76 8.71 -8.21 9.10
CA SER A 76 10.03 -8.48 9.69
C SER A 76 10.34 -7.71 11.00
N GLY A 77 9.32 -7.15 11.65
CA GLY A 77 9.42 -6.31 12.85
C GLY A 77 9.10 -7.02 14.15
#